data_AF-A0A317H897-F1
#
_entry.id   AF-A0A317H897-F1
#
_cell.length_a   1.000
_cell.length_b   1.000
_cell.length_c   1.000
_cell.angle_alpha   90.00
_cell.angle_beta   90.00
_cell.angle_gamma   90.00
#
_symmetry.space_group_name_H-M   'P 1'
#
loop_
_entity.id
_entity.type
_entity.pdbx_description
1 polymer ?
#
loop_
_entity_poly.entity_id
_entity_poly.type
_entity_poly.pdbx_seq_one_letter_code
_entity_poly.pdbx_strand_id
1 'polypeptide(L)'
;MTYSYASGDLLEQRNTYFYSAYQGPGLIDAWRRQRHEVETDLAIGAGAAHGSEEPLPIGPTDWLLQSMYRTLSTQGGLSEQTQLERLVQRFEVSKRLHGEYDATWRPVDPADYRSSERYVRFAEILQLAYGFSGRITYLNTLLKVVDTLTAMRATLTVHQRARLRDVVGQERRYIDALHAAVEAKKHAP
;
A
#
# COMPACT_ATOMS: atom_id res chain seq x y z
N MET A 1 -4.94 16.15 -17.02
CA MET A 1 -5.78 15.48 -16.02
C MET A 1 -5.02 15.32 -14.71
N THR A 2 -5.66 15.58 -13.57
CA THR A 2 -5.13 15.36 -12.22
C THR A 2 -5.58 13.99 -11.69
N TYR A 3 -4.74 13.35 -10.87
CA TYR A 3 -5.05 12.05 -10.26
C TYR A 3 -5.76 12.27 -8.92
N SER A 4 -7.09 12.13 -8.89
CA SER A 4 -7.92 12.48 -7.72
C SER A 4 -7.99 11.43 -6.62
N TYR A 5 -7.48 10.22 -6.87
CA TYR A 5 -7.62 9.10 -5.92
C TYR A 5 -6.61 9.15 -4.76
N ALA A 6 -5.66 10.09 -4.76
CA ALA A 6 -4.62 10.19 -3.73
C ALA A 6 -4.67 11.52 -2.94
N SER A 7 -5.85 12.10 -2.80
CA SER A 7 -6.06 13.39 -2.15
C SER A 7 -7.22 13.38 -1.16
N GLY A 8 -7.13 14.21 -0.12
CA GLY A 8 -8.13 14.29 0.96
C GLY A 8 -7.84 13.33 2.11
N ASP A 9 -8.77 13.26 3.06
CA ASP A 9 -8.70 12.28 4.15
C ASP A 9 -9.32 10.97 3.69
N LEU A 10 -8.51 10.07 3.11
CA LEU A 10 -9.00 8.81 2.55
C LEU A 10 -9.41 7.76 3.59
N LEU A 11 -9.05 7.98 4.87
CA LEU A 11 -9.54 7.13 5.96
C LEU A 11 -10.98 7.49 6.33
N GLU A 12 -11.37 8.76 6.23
CA GLU A 12 -12.76 9.22 6.45
C GLU A 12 -13.59 9.25 5.17
N GLN A 13 -13.02 9.75 4.09
CA GLN A 13 -13.64 9.91 2.78
C GLN A 13 -13.09 8.86 1.83
N ARG A 14 -13.57 7.63 1.99
CA ARG A 14 -13.13 6.49 1.18
C ARG A 14 -13.32 6.75 -0.32
N ASN A 15 -12.31 6.38 -1.12
CA ASN A 15 -12.44 6.34 -2.56
C ASN A 15 -13.50 5.33 -3.02
N THR A 16 -14.39 5.75 -3.90
CA THR A 16 -15.39 4.90 -4.56
C THR A 16 -14.91 4.45 -5.93
N TYR A 17 -13.88 3.58 -5.97
CA TYR A 17 -13.36 3.04 -7.24
C TYR A 17 -14.40 2.25 -8.05
N PHE A 18 -15.51 1.80 -7.44
CA PHE A 18 -16.57 1.05 -8.14
C PHE A 18 -17.33 1.86 -9.19
N TYR A 19 -17.36 3.19 -9.08
CA TYR A 19 -18.08 4.08 -10.00
C TYR A 19 -17.13 4.97 -10.81
N SER A 20 -15.84 4.64 -10.87
CA SER A 20 -14.91 5.41 -11.67
C SER A 20 -15.20 5.23 -13.16
N ALA A 21 -15.29 6.36 -13.87
CA ALA A 21 -15.38 6.32 -15.33
C ALA A 21 -14.08 5.75 -15.91
N TYR A 22 -14.18 4.98 -16.99
CA TYR A 22 -13.00 4.59 -17.75
C TYR A 22 -12.33 5.84 -18.35
N GLN A 23 -11.09 6.10 -17.94
CA GLN A 23 -10.32 7.29 -18.31
C GLN A 23 -9.15 6.97 -19.24
N GLY A 24 -9.03 5.71 -19.68
CA GLY A 24 -8.04 5.27 -20.66
C GLY A 24 -6.57 5.56 -20.27
N PRO A 25 -5.69 5.74 -21.26
CA PRO A 25 -4.27 6.02 -21.03
C PRO A 25 -4.01 7.28 -20.19
N GLY A 26 -4.90 8.28 -20.27
CA GLY A 26 -4.78 9.52 -19.52
C GLY A 26 -4.78 9.33 -18.00
N LEU A 27 -5.43 8.26 -17.49
CA LEU A 27 -5.39 7.89 -16.08
C LEU A 27 -4.01 7.38 -15.67
N ILE A 28 -3.39 6.52 -16.49
CA ILE A 28 -2.06 5.99 -16.21
C ILE A 28 -1.02 7.13 -16.21
N ASP A 29 -1.12 8.06 -17.16
CA ASP A 29 -0.22 9.22 -17.19
C ASP A 29 -0.43 10.16 -15.99
N ALA A 30 -1.68 10.35 -15.56
CA ALA A 30 -1.99 11.12 -14.35
C ALA A 30 -1.43 10.43 -13.09
N TRP A 31 -1.58 9.11 -12.98
CA TRP A 31 -1.00 8.32 -11.90
C TRP A 31 0.53 8.39 -11.90
N ARG A 32 1.18 8.22 -13.07
CA ARG A 32 2.65 8.33 -13.20
C ARG A 32 3.19 9.67 -12.72
N ARG A 33 2.55 10.78 -13.14
CA ARG A 33 2.92 12.12 -12.67
C ARG A 33 2.78 12.25 -11.16
N GLN A 34 1.63 11.83 -10.62
CA GLN A 34 1.39 11.92 -9.18
C GLN A 34 2.40 11.10 -8.37
N ARG A 35 2.74 9.88 -8.80
CA ARG A 35 3.75 9.05 -8.11
C ARG A 35 5.15 9.65 -8.21
N HIS A 36 5.50 10.27 -9.33
CA HIS A 36 6.78 10.96 -9.47
C HIS A 36 6.90 12.19 -8.56
N GLU A 37 5.85 12.99 -8.47
CA GLU A 37 5.77 14.14 -7.57
C GLU A 37 5.89 13.70 -6.10
N VAL A 38 5.16 12.65 -5.72
CA VAL A 38 5.24 12.04 -4.38
C VAL A 38 6.65 11.55 -4.09
N GLU A 39 7.27 10.80 -5.00
CA GLU A 39 8.61 10.25 -4.77
C GLU A 39 9.65 11.36 -4.56
N THR A 40 9.52 12.46 -5.29
CA THR A 40 10.37 13.65 -5.14
C THR A 40 10.13 14.32 -3.79
N ASP A 41 8.87 14.50 -3.38
CA ASP A 41 8.52 15.04 -2.05
C ASP A 41 9.04 14.15 -0.91
N LEU A 42 8.93 12.82 -1.03
CA LEU A 42 9.40 11.88 -0.02
C LEU A 42 10.93 11.79 0.04
N ALA A 43 11.64 12.09 -1.04
CA ALA A 43 13.10 12.14 -1.05
C ALA A 43 13.65 13.33 -0.23
N ILE A 44 12.88 14.41 -0.11
CA ILE A 44 13.24 15.57 0.70
C ILE A 44 13.20 15.15 2.19
N GLY A 45 14.37 15.16 2.84
CA GLY A 45 14.54 14.82 4.26
C GLY A 45 14.91 13.36 4.55
N ALA A 46 14.93 12.48 3.55
CA ALA A 46 15.26 11.05 3.72
C ALA A 46 16.72 10.79 4.17
N GLY A 47 17.63 11.74 3.91
CA GLY A 47 19.05 11.62 4.29
C GLY A 47 19.30 11.50 5.80
N ALA A 48 18.39 12.01 6.64
CA ALA A 48 18.53 12.00 8.10
C ALA A 48 17.98 10.72 8.79
N ALA A 49 17.37 9.79 8.03
CA ALA A 49 16.69 8.62 8.59
C ALA A 49 17.59 7.43 8.94
N HIS A 50 18.90 7.53 8.70
CA HIS A 50 19.86 6.45 8.97
C HIS A 50 20.19 6.40 10.47
N GLY A 51 19.31 5.83 11.30
CA GLY A 51 19.66 5.54 12.69
C GLY A 51 18.54 5.45 13.72
N SER A 52 17.26 5.66 13.39
CA SER A 52 16.20 5.39 14.37
C SER A 52 15.75 3.94 14.30
N GLU A 53 15.50 3.36 15.46
CA GLU A 53 14.86 2.05 15.59
C GLU A 53 13.48 2.06 14.94
N GLU A 54 13.15 0.95 14.29
CA GLU A 54 11.81 0.69 13.78
C GLU A 54 10.83 0.67 14.97
N PRO A 55 9.68 1.39 14.91
CA PRO A 55 8.75 1.42 16.02
C PRO A 55 8.32 0.01 16.42
N LEU A 56 8.33 -0.28 17.72
CA LEU A 56 7.84 -1.57 18.21
C LEU A 56 6.35 -1.73 17.90
N PRO A 57 5.90 -2.92 17.48
CA PRO A 57 4.48 -3.19 17.28
C PRO A 57 3.69 -2.98 18.58
N ILE A 58 2.58 -2.23 18.50
CA ILE A 58 1.78 -1.85 19.65
C ILE A 58 0.58 -2.80 19.82
N GLY A 59 -0.09 -3.16 18.72
CA GLY A 59 -1.28 -4.02 18.75
C GLY A 59 -1.09 -5.41 18.11
N PRO A 60 -2.04 -6.34 18.31
CA PRO A 60 -2.00 -7.68 17.71
C PRO A 60 -1.86 -7.70 16.19
N THR A 61 -2.54 -6.78 15.49
CA THR A 61 -2.43 -6.65 14.03
C THR A 61 -1.05 -6.15 13.63
N ASP A 62 -0.44 -5.25 14.40
CA ASP A 62 0.90 -4.75 14.09
C ASP A 62 1.94 -5.86 14.27
N TRP A 63 1.78 -6.70 15.30
CA TRP A 63 2.61 -7.90 15.49
C TRP A 63 2.47 -8.90 14.34
N LEU A 64 1.23 -9.15 13.90
CA LEU A 64 0.95 -10.01 12.75
C LEU A 64 1.57 -9.45 11.46
N LEU A 65 1.50 -8.15 11.22
CA LEU A 65 2.15 -7.54 10.07
C LEU A 65 3.68 -7.66 10.17
N GLN A 66 4.25 -7.48 11.36
CA GLN A 66 5.70 -7.63 11.54
C GLN A 66 6.17 -9.07 11.33
N SER A 67 5.42 -10.08 11.79
CA SER A 67 5.74 -11.51 11.53
C SER A 67 5.67 -11.84 10.04
N MET A 68 4.63 -11.37 9.34
CA MET A 68 4.46 -11.54 7.89
C MET A 68 5.62 -10.92 7.13
N TYR A 69 5.97 -9.67 7.44
CA TYR A 69 7.04 -8.95 6.78
C TYR A 69 8.38 -9.67 6.94
N ARG A 70 8.72 -10.10 8.17
CA ARG A 70 9.95 -10.85 8.45
C ARG A 70 10.00 -12.17 7.68
N THR A 71 8.89 -12.92 7.67
CA THR A 71 8.82 -14.21 6.97
C THR A 71 9.01 -14.01 5.46
N LEU A 72 8.29 -13.05 4.87
CA LEU A 72 8.37 -12.76 3.44
C LEU A 72 9.75 -12.26 3.01
N SER A 73 10.36 -11.36 3.80
CA SER A 73 11.65 -10.76 3.46
C SER A 73 12.84 -11.73 3.60
N THR A 74 12.74 -12.74 4.47
CA THR A 74 13.84 -13.67 4.74
C THR A 74 13.68 -15.04 4.10
N GLN A 75 12.47 -15.59 4.10
CA GLN A 75 12.21 -16.97 3.66
C GLN A 75 11.55 -17.05 2.28
N GLY A 76 11.06 -15.93 1.75
CA GLY A 76 10.39 -15.88 0.44
C GLY A 76 9.06 -16.64 0.37
N GLY A 77 8.47 -16.97 1.52
CA GLY A 77 7.23 -17.74 1.64
C GLY A 77 6.11 -16.99 2.35
N LEU A 78 4.86 -17.31 2.01
CA LEU A 78 3.63 -16.79 2.63
C LEU A 78 3.04 -17.80 3.63
N SER A 79 3.72 -18.10 4.74
CA SER A 79 3.17 -19.01 5.76
C SER A 79 1.84 -18.52 6.34
N GLU A 80 1.65 -17.20 6.41
CA GLU A 80 0.45 -16.52 6.92
C GLU A 80 -0.47 -16.03 5.78
N GLN A 81 -0.50 -16.74 4.63
CA GLN A 81 -1.27 -16.33 3.46
C GLN A 81 -2.76 -16.09 3.76
N THR A 82 -3.36 -16.95 4.59
CA THR A 82 -4.79 -16.83 4.93
C THR A 82 -5.07 -15.53 5.68
N GLN A 83 -4.19 -15.15 6.61
CA GLN A 83 -4.31 -13.93 7.39
C GLN A 83 -4.08 -12.70 6.51
N LEU A 84 -3.12 -12.75 5.58
CA LEU A 84 -2.91 -11.69 4.60
C LEU A 84 -4.15 -11.48 3.72
N GLU A 85 -4.75 -12.57 3.23
CA GLU A 85 -5.98 -12.51 2.42
C GLU A 85 -7.16 -11.92 3.21
N ARG A 86 -7.27 -12.24 4.50
CA ARG A 86 -8.27 -11.60 5.38
C ARG A 86 -8.00 -10.12 5.54
N LEU A 87 -6.76 -9.70 5.82
CA LEU A 87 -6.41 -8.28 5.93
C LEU A 87 -6.71 -7.51 4.63
N VAL A 88 -6.37 -8.08 3.47
CA VAL A 88 -6.73 -7.57 2.16
C VAL A 88 -8.24 -7.37 2.05
N GLN A 89 -9.03 -8.40 2.36
CA GLN A 89 -10.49 -8.32 2.31
C GLN A 89 -11.04 -7.23 3.24
N ARG A 90 -10.54 -7.13 4.48
CA ARG A 90 -10.97 -6.10 5.43
C ARG A 90 -10.66 -4.70 4.92
N PHE A 91 -9.45 -4.51 4.39
CA PHE A 91 -9.05 -3.23 3.81
C PHE A 91 -9.88 -2.91 2.57
N GLU A 92 -10.18 -3.87 1.69
CA GLU A 92 -10.97 -3.59 0.49
C GLU A 92 -12.39 -3.10 0.80
N VAL A 93 -13.02 -3.65 1.84
CA VAL A 93 -14.38 -3.26 2.27
C VAL A 93 -14.39 -1.93 3.02
N SER A 94 -13.53 -1.79 4.02
CA SER A 94 -13.59 -0.65 4.97
C SER A 94 -12.64 0.49 4.65
N LYS A 95 -11.61 0.23 3.84
CA LYS A 95 -10.42 1.10 3.64
C LYS A 95 -9.63 1.38 4.93
N ARG A 96 -9.85 0.58 5.97
CA ARG A 96 -9.27 0.77 7.31
C ARG A 96 -8.64 -0.52 7.81
N LEU A 97 -7.49 -0.39 8.47
CA LEU A 97 -6.85 -1.47 9.22
C LEU A 97 -6.89 -1.14 10.71
N HIS A 98 -7.48 -2.02 11.49
CA HIS A 98 -7.62 -1.85 12.93
C HIS A 98 -6.46 -2.50 13.68
N GLY A 99 -6.15 -2.04 14.90
CA GLY A 99 -5.06 -2.64 15.69
C GLY A 99 -5.36 -4.04 16.18
N GLU A 100 -6.64 -4.41 16.31
CA GLU A 100 -7.06 -5.74 16.72
C GLU A 100 -8.37 -6.16 16.07
N TYR A 101 -8.48 -7.45 15.81
CA TYR A 101 -9.68 -8.09 15.30
C TYR A 101 -10.06 -9.29 16.16
N ASP A 102 -11.35 -9.48 16.40
CA ASP A 102 -11.88 -10.64 17.12
C ASP A 102 -11.82 -11.93 16.28
N ALA A 103 -12.27 -13.05 16.83
CA ALA A 103 -12.29 -14.34 16.14
C ALA A 103 -13.11 -14.34 14.83
N THR A 104 -14.07 -13.42 14.70
CA THR A 104 -14.90 -13.21 13.49
C THR A 104 -14.33 -12.15 12.55
N TRP A 105 -13.12 -11.69 12.83
CA TRP A 105 -12.42 -10.61 12.12
C TRP A 105 -13.09 -9.24 12.25
N ARG A 106 -13.94 -8.99 13.24
CA ARG A 106 -14.51 -7.66 13.52
C ARG A 106 -13.54 -6.84 14.35
N PRO A 107 -13.41 -5.51 14.09
CA PRO A 107 -12.50 -4.69 14.87
C PRO A 107 -12.94 -4.68 16.33
N VAL A 108 -12.00 -4.91 17.24
CA VAL A 108 -12.27 -4.83 18.68
C VAL A 108 -12.48 -3.37 19.09
N ASP A 109 -11.63 -2.48 18.60
CA ASP A 109 -11.82 -1.02 18.68
C ASP A 109 -12.04 -0.42 17.28
N PRO A 110 -13.28 0.01 16.96
CA PRO A 110 -13.59 0.69 15.71
C PRO A 110 -12.89 2.03 15.49
N ALA A 111 -12.31 2.67 16.52
CA ALA A 111 -11.61 3.95 16.42
C ALA A 111 -10.10 3.80 16.16
N ASP A 112 -9.50 2.64 16.47
CA ASP A 112 -8.08 2.37 16.27
C ASP A 112 -7.75 1.98 14.82
N TYR A 113 -7.88 2.92 13.89
CA TYR A 113 -7.49 2.73 12.48
C TYR A 113 -6.56 3.79 11.93
N ARG A 114 -6.03 4.69 12.77
CA ARG A 114 -5.23 5.86 12.35
C ARG A 114 -3.71 5.65 12.44
N SER A 115 -3.25 4.47 12.82
CA SER A 115 -1.82 4.16 12.86
C SER A 115 -1.23 4.14 11.45
N SER A 116 -0.46 5.17 11.09
CA SER A 116 0.24 5.25 9.79
C SER A 116 1.22 4.09 9.61
N GLU A 117 1.87 3.66 10.69
CA GLU A 117 2.83 2.55 10.70
C GLU A 117 2.22 1.25 10.17
N ARG A 118 0.97 0.99 10.56
CA ARG A 118 0.20 -0.18 10.12
C ARG A 118 0.02 -0.19 8.61
N TYR A 119 -0.32 0.94 8.00
CA TYR A 119 -0.50 1.04 6.55
C TYR A 119 0.83 0.97 5.80
N VAL A 120 1.90 1.60 6.32
CA VAL A 120 3.24 1.50 5.70
C VAL A 120 3.71 0.05 5.69
N ARG A 121 3.62 -0.65 6.84
CA ARG A 121 3.98 -2.08 6.93
C ARG A 121 3.13 -2.95 6.01
N PHE A 122 1.82 -2.69 5.96
CA PHE A 122 0.93 -3.43 5.08
C PHE A 122 1.27 -3.23 3.60
N ALA A 123 1.65 -2.01 3.19
CA ALA A 123 2.10 -1.73 1.84
C ALA A 123 3.38 -2.52 1.47
N GLU A 124 4.35 -2.61 2.40
CA GLU A 124 5.56 -3.41 2.21
C GLU A 124 5.25 -4.91 2.06
N ILE A 125 4.33 -5.44 2.86
CA ILE A 125 3.92 -6.85 2.74
C ILE A 125 3.25 -7.09 1.39
N LEU A 126 2.36 -6.21 0.94
CA LEU A 126 1.68 -6.33 -0.35
C LEU A 126 2.66 -6.26 -1.52
N GLN A 127 3.68 -5.40 -1.44
CA GLN A 127 4.73 -5.32 -2.46
C GLN A 127 5.48 -6.66 -2.57
N LEU A 128 5.89 -7.24 -1.44
CA LEU A 128 6.61 -8.51 -1.40
C LEU A 128 5.71 -9.65 -1.89
N ALA A 129 4.48 -9.72 -1.39
CA ALA A 129 3.51 -10.74 -1.77
C ALA A 129 3.17 -10.69 -3.26
N TYR A 130 3.03 -9.50 -3.85
CA TYR A 130 2.89 -9.36 -5.30
C TYR A 130 4.15 -9.81 -6.04
N GLY A 131 5.33 -9.40 -5.59
CA GLY A 131 6.61 -9.80 -6.17
C GLY A 131 6.79 -11.32 -6.25
N PHE A 132 6.36 -12.07 -5.23
CA PHE A 132 6.43 -13.54 -5.23
C PHE A 132 5.31 -14.22 -6.05
N SER A 133 4.09 -13.71 -5.96
CA SER A 133 2.91 -14.44 -6.47
C SER A 133 2.36 -13.93 -7.80
N GLY A 134 2.69 -12.71 -8.20
CA GLY A 134 2.08 -12.01 -9.34
C GLY A 134 0.57 -11.77 -9.21
N ARG A 135 -0.03 -12.00 -8.04
CA ARG A 135 -1.50 -11.91 -7.85
C ARG A 135 -1.96 -10.45 -7.89
N ILE A 136 -2.72 -10.11 -8.93
CA ILE A 136 -3.25 -8.75 -9.16
C ILE A 136 -4.04 -8.22 -7.98
N THR A 137 -4.69 -9.07 -7.18
CA THR A 137 -5.37 -8.65 -5.94
C THR A 137 -4.44 -7.89 -4.98
N TYR A 138 -3.20 -8.35 -4.82
CA TYR A 138 -2.21 -7.68 -3.96
C TYR A 138 -1.77 -6.35 -4.56
N LEU A 139 -1.52 -6.28 -5.87
CA LEU A 139 -1.17 -5.03 -6.54
C LEU A 139 -2.33 -4.01 -6.48
N ASN A 140 -3.56 -4.44 -6.71
CA ASN A 140 -4.73 -3.58 -6.61
C ASN A 140 -4.94 -3.04 -5.19
N THR A 141 -4.68 -3.88 -4.18
CA THR A 141 -4.72 -3.46 -2.78
C THR A 141 -3.58 -2.49 -2.48
N LEU A 142 -2.37 -2.77 -2.98
CA LEU A 142 -1.20 -1.91 -2.83
C LEU A 142 -1.48 -0.50 -3.38
N LEU A 143 -2.02 -0.38 -4.59
CA LEU A 143 -2.39 0.90 -5.20
C LEU A 143 -3.26 1.76 -4.26
N LYS A 144 -4.28 1.14 -3.67
CA LYS A 144 -5.24 1.82 -2.77
C LYS A 144 -4.59 2.21 -1.42
N VAL A 145 -3.69 1.37 -0.91
CA VAL A 145 -2.94 1.66 0.33
C VAL A 145 -1.96 2.81 0.08
N VAL A 146 -1.24 2.79 -1.05
CA VAL A 146 -0.32 3.86 -1.44
C VAL A 146 -1.09 5.17 -1.68
N ASP A 147 -2.27 5.13 -2.30
CA ASP A 147 -3.14 6.30 -2.42
C ASP A 147 -3.47 6.89 -1.04
N THR A 148 -3.84 6.04 -0.09
CA THR A 148 -4.12 6.42 1.31
C THR A 148 -2.89 7.04 1.98
N LEU A 149 -1.72 6.39 1.88
CA LEU A 149 -0.46 6.83 2.48
C LEU A 149 0.04 8.15 1.87
N THR A 150 -0.09 8.31 0.55
CA THR A 150 0.33 9.52 -0.15
C THR A 150 -0.59 10.71 0.16
N ALA A 151 -1.88 10.47 0.38
CA ALA A 151 -2.81 11.50 0.85
C ALA A 151 -2.46 12.00 2.26
N MET A 152 -2.02 11.11 3.16
CA MET A 152 -1.57 11.44 4.53
C MET A 152 -0.07 11.76 4.66
N ARG A 153 0.68 11.89 3.55
CA ARG A 153 2.15 11.99 3.58
C ARG A 153 2.72 13.11 4.48
N ALA A 154 1.95 14.17 4.71
CA ALA A 154 2.31 15.28 5.59
C ALA A 154 2.36 14.89 7.08
N THR A 155 1.65 13.83 7.49
CA THR A 155 1.63 13.34 8.88
C THR A 155 2.61 12.19 9.12
N LEU A 156 3.29 11.72 8.08
CA LEU A 156 4.24 10.62 8.17
C LEU A 156 5.57 11.09 8.77
N THR A 157 6.16 10.25 9.61
CA THR A 157 7.52 10.47 10.11
C THR A 157 8.54 10.35 8.97
N VAL A 158 9.75 10.87 9.17
CA VAL A 158 10.83 10.77 8.18
C VAL A 158 11.11 9.30 7.79
N HIS A 159 11.06 8.37 8.75
CA HIS A 159 11.27 6.94 8.51
C HIS A 159 10.13 6.32 7.70
N GLN A 160 8.88 6.67 8.03
CA GLN A 160 7.71 6.22 7.27
C GLN A 160 7.73 6.77 5.83
N ARG A 161 8.17 8.01 5.64
CA ARG A 161 8.34 8.62 4.31
C ARG A 161 9.40 7.88 3.49
N ALA A 162 10.53 7.53 4.09
CA ALA A 162 11.59 6.77 3.41
C ALA A 162 11.10 5.39 2.95
N ARG A 163 10.42 4.64 3.83
CA ARG A 163 9.83 3.34 3.49
C ARG A 163 8.72 3.45 2.44
N LEU A 164 7.85 4.45 2.55
CA LEU A 164 6.83 4.73 1.53
C LEU A 164 7.46 5.06 0.18
N ARG A 165 8.57 5.81 0.14
CA ARG A 165 9.28 6.12 -1.11
C ARG A 165 9.73 4.83 -1.81
N ASP A 166 10.31 3.91 -1.05
CA ASP A 166 10.80 2.64 -1.60
C ASP A 166 9.62 1.80 -2.13
N VAL A 167 8.50 1.75 -1.40
CA VAL A 167 7.25 1.12 -1.84
C VAL A 167 6.69 1.76 -3.11
N VAL A 168 6.66 3.10 -3.20
CA VAL A 168 6.20 3.84 -4.40
C VAL A 168 7.08 3.51 -5.60
N GLY A 169 8.41 3.49 -5.43
CA GLY A 169 9.33 3.12 -6.50
C GLY A 169 9.08 1.70 -7.02
N GLN A 170 8.78 0.77 -6.12
CA GLN A 170 8.49 -0.62 -6.50
C GLN A 170 7.10 -0.81 -7.12
N GLU A 171 6.07 -0.14 -6.58
CA GLU A 171 4.72 -0.07 -7.17
C GLU A 171 4.81 0.42 -8.62
N ARG A 172 5.61 1.46 -8.88
CA ARG A 172 5.80 2.00 -10.23
C ARG A 172 6.34 0.95 -11.20
N ARG A 173 7.40 0.24 -10.80
CA ARG A 173 8.00 -0.84 -11.59
C ARG A 173 6.99 -1.94 -11.92
N TYR A 174 6.14 -2.32 -10.96
CA TYR A 174 5.10 -3.33 -11.18
C TYR A 174 4.07 -2.91 -12.21
N ILE A 175 3.59 -1.66 -12.14
CA ILE A 175 2.61 -1.15 -13.10
C ILE A 175 3.21 -0.98 -14.48
N ASP A 176 4.43 -0.47 -14.60
CA ASP A 176 5.09 -0.34 -15.90
C ASP A 176 5.36 -1.71 -16.56
N ALA A 177 5.77 -2.71 -15.77
CA ALA A 177 5.91 -4.09 -16.26
C ALA A 177 4.56 -4.68 -16.71
N LEU A 178 3.49 -4.48 -15.95
CA LEU A 178 2.15 -4.95 -16.29
C LEU A 178 1.62 -4.26 -17.55
N HIS A 179 1.83 -2.94 -17.67
CA HIS A 179 1.45 -2.17 -18.85
C HIS A 179 2.18 -2.68 -20.10
N ALA A 180 3.50 -2.87 -20.02
CA ALA A 180 4.27 -3.44 -21.12
C ALA A 180 3.78 -4.83 -21.54
N ALA A 181 3.46 -5.70 -20.56
CA ALA A 181 2.93 -7.03 -20.82
C ALA A 181 1.54 -7.02 -21.49
N VAL A 182 0.68 -6.08 -21.11
CA VAL A 182 -0.65 -5.90 -21.73
C VAL A 182 -0.51 -5.39 -23.17
N GLU A 183 0.36 -4.40 -23.41
CA GLU A 183 0.60 -3.89 -24.76
C GLU A 183 1.22 -4.96 -25.68
N ALA A 184 2.16 -5.76 -25.18
CA ALA A 184 2.72 -6.89 -25.94
C ALA A 184 1.64 -7.89 -26.37
N LYS A 185 0.66 -8.18 -25.50
CA LYS A 185 -0.45 -9.10 -25.81
C LYS A 185 -1.43 -8.54 -26.85
N LYS A 186 -1.63 -7.21 -26.91
CA LYS A 186 -2.48 -6.58 -27.93
C LYS A 186 -1.92 -6.67 -29.34
N HIS A 187 -0.60 -6.80 -29.46
CA HIS A 187 0.12 -6.86 -30.74
C HIS A 187 0.60 -8.29 -31.08
N ALA A 188 0.18 -9.29 -30.31
CA ALA A 188 0.41 -10.69 -30.63
C ALA A 188 -0.56 -11.11 -31.75
N PRO A 189 -0.06 -11.78 -32.82
CA PRO A 189 -0.88 -12.20 -33.97
C PRO A 189 -1.93 -13.26 -33.63
#